data_AF-A0A6A5UCQ1-F1
#
_entry.id   AF-A0A6A5UCQ1-F1
#
_cell.length_a   1.000
_cell.length_b   1.000
_cell.length_c   1.000
_cell.angle_alpha   90.00
_cell.angle_beta   90.00
_cell.angle_gamma   90.00
#
_symmetry.space_group_name_H-M   'P 1'
#
loop_
_entity.id
_entity.type
_entity.pdbx_description
1 polymer ?
#
loop_
_entity_poly.entity_id
_entity_poly.type
_entity_poly.pdbx_seq_one_letter_code
_entity_poly.pdbx_strand_id
1 'polypeptide(L)'
;MLARFHTRTARTVHTAIARPFYAPRPFLGRPCCVATRACHTATAEFTNLGPDGKLVTKEVSIQVGDPGEAYVLIPTEVGYALQAGSYLTNSSSALPKRPDRFALSYFHDTQHFALDSSPGCPRLVIPQQLPHQSAANTSLATLYHYGLMHTIALDGTRDAKFAELASTIIPEIRGALDKLKDM
;
A
#
# COMPACT_ATOMS: atom_id res chain seq x y z
N MET A 1 -23.05 54.94 47.94
CA MET A 1 -22.62 56.32 47.59
C MET A 1 -21.48 56.24 46.60
N LEU A 2 -21.55 57.07 45.57
CA LEU A 2 -20.69 57.09 44.39
C LEU A 2 -19.21 57.36 44.71
N ALA A 3 -18.31 56.76 43.92
CA ALA A 3 -17.03 57.37 43.60
C ALA A 3 -16.70 57.13 42.11
N ARG A 4 -16.94 58.17 41.31
CA ARG A 4 -16.50 58.32 39.93
C ARG A 4 -15.11 58.97 39.91
N PHE A 5 -14.26 58.42 39.05
CA PHE A 5 -13.16 59.00 38.26
C PHE A 5 -12.24 60.09 38.85
N HIS A 6 -10.94 59.79 38.83
CA HIS A 6 -9.93 60.74 38.37
C HIS A 6 -8.98 60.09 37.36
N THR A 7 -8.96 60.70 36.18
CA THR A 7 -7.99 60.51 35.09
C THR A 7 -6.65 61.14 35.47
N ARG A 8 -5.54 60.47 35.17
CA ARG A 8 -4.21 61.12 35.10
C ARG A 8 -3.47 60.64 33.86
N THR A 9 -3.33 61.58 32.94
CA THR A 9 -2.52 61.48 31.73
C THR A 9 -1.05 61.62 32.09
N ALA A 10 -0.22 60.71 31.61
CA ALA A 10 1.22 60.91 31.49
C ALA A 10 1.66 60.49 30.08
N ARG A 11 2.01 61.49 29.26
CA ARG A 11 2.93 61.31 28.12
C ARG A 11 4.26 60.81 28.68
N THR A 12 5.03 60.00 27.96
CA THR A 12 6.30 60.40 27.30
C THR A 12 6.95 59.20 26.59
N VAL A 13 7.57 59.52 25.44
CA VAL A 13 8.63 58.84 24.67
C VAL A 13 8.30 57.55 23.90
N HIS A 14 8.08 57.73 22.60
CA HIS A 14 8.42 56.74 21.59
C HIS A 14 9.94 56.58 21.51
N THR A 15 10.45 55.40 21.84
CA THR A 15 11.78 54.98 21.38
C THR A 15 11.59 53.73 20.53
N ALA A 16 11.79 53.90 19.23
CA ALA A 16 11.83 52.82 18.26
C ALA A 16 13.07 51.95 18.54
N ILE A 17 12.85 50.71 18.93
CA ILE A 17 13.89 49.68 18.87
C ILE A 17 13.67 48.93 17.56
N ALA A 18 14.63 49.09 16.66
CA ALA A 18 14.72 48.41 15.40
C ALA A 18 14.59 46.89 15.59
N ARG A 19 13.62 46.28 14.89
CA ARG A 19 13.54 44.83 14.74
C ARG A 19 14.77 44.38 13.95
N PRO A 20 15.59 43.44 14.44
CA PRO A 20 16.54 42.78 13.57
C PRO A 20 15.73 42.01 12.52
N PHE A 21 16.09 42.23 11.26
CA PHE A 21 15.59 41.49 10.12
C PHE A 21 15.67 39.98 10.41
N TYR A 22 14.52 39.33 10.61
CA TYR A 22 14.43 37.89 10.45
C TYR A 22 14.62 37.60 8.96
N ALA A 23 15.84 37.26 8.58
CA ALA A 23 16.07 36.56 7.33
C ALA A 23 15.22 35.28 7.34
N PRO A 24 14.50 34.96 6.25
CA PRO A 24 13.87 33.66 6.14
C PRO A 24 15.01 32.64 6.13
N ARG A 25 15.08 31.80 7.17
CA ARG A 25 15.91 30.60 7.07
C ARG A 25 15.36 29.82 5.87
N PRO A 26 16.19 29.41 4.89
CA PRO A 26 15.72 28.44 3.93
C PRO A 26 15.24 27.25 4.75
N PHE A 27 14.01 26.81 4.50
CA PHE A 27 13.55 25.51 4.93
C PHE A 27 14.52 24.50 4.31
N LEU A 28 15.60 24.20 5.04
CA LEU A 28 16.28 22.93 4.93
C LEU A 28 15.22 21.93 5.36
N GLY A 29 14.47 21.47 4.36
CA GLY A 29 13.50 20.41 4.51
C GLY A 29 14.17 19.33 5.33
N ARG A 30 13.52 18.97 6.43
CA ARG A 30 13.86 17.77 7.19
C ARG A 30 14.18 16.69 6.16
N PRO A 31 15.35 16.04 6.23
CA PRO A 31 15.64 14.92 5.35
C PRO A 31 14.41 14.05 5.37
N CYS A 32 13.80 13.81 4.20
CA CYS A 32 12.78 12.79 4.09
C CYS A 32 13.46 11.56 4.66
N CYS A 33 13.11 11.16 5.88
CA CYS A 33 13.57 9.89 6.39
C CYS A 33 13.05 8.89 5.37
N VAL A 34 13.95 8.36 4.55
CA VAL A 34 13.66 7.23 3.69
C VAL A 34 13.40 6.11 4.68
N ALA A 35 12.15 5.97 5.10
CA ALA A 35 11.73 4.85 5.91
C ALA A 35 11.89 3.64 5.00
N THR A 36 12.98 2.90 5.20
CA THR A 36 13.16 1.58 4.61
C THR A 36 12.03 0.72 5.14
N ARG A 37 11.15 0.27 4.24
CA ARG A 37 10.13 -0.72 4.56
C ARG A 37 10.85 -2.01 4.91
N ALA A 38 10.71 -2.49 6.13
CA ALA A 38 11.18 -3.80 6.50
C ALA A 38 10.16 -4.82 6.01
N CYS A 39 10.65 -5.87 5.35
CA CYS A 39 9.84 -7.01 5.01
C CYS A 39 10.45 -8.25 5.67
N HIS A 40 9.58 -9.17 6.07
CA HIS A 40 9.97 -10.41 6.74
C HIS A 40 9.46 -11.58 5.94
N THR A 41 10.26 -12.63 5.82
CA THR A 41 9.83 -13.87 5.19
C THR A 41 8.78 -14.56 6.05
N ALA A 42 7.68 -14.97 5.42
CA ALA A 42 6.62 -15.73 6.07
C ALA A 42 6.12 -16.84 5.15
N THR A 43 5.50 -17.86 5.74
CA THR A 43 4.90 -18.97 5.00
C THR A 43 3.40 -18.73 4.89
N ALA A 44 2.89 -18.75 3.66
CA ALA A 44 1.46 -18.65 3.36
C ALA A 44 0.96 -19.96 2.76
N GLU A 45 -0.33 -20.24 2.92
CA GLU A 45 -0.99 -21.36 2.27
C GLU A 45 -1.67 -20.88 1.00
N PHE A 46 -1.25 -21.43 -0.14
CA PHE A 46 -1.86 -21.15 -1.43
C PHE A 46 -2.66 -22.36 -1.91
N THR A 47 -3.97 -22.18 -2.09
CA THR A 47 -4.86 -23.19 -2.66
C THR A 47 -5.21 -22.83 -4.09
N ASN A 48 -5.03 -23.77 -5.02
CA ASN A 48 -5.38 -23.63 -6.44
C ASN A 48 -6.05 -24.90 -6.99
N LEU A 49 -6.61 -24.82 -8.19
CA LEU A 49 -7.05 -25.99 -8.95
C LEU A 49 -5.83 -26.72 -9.53
N GLY A 50 -5.72 -28.01 -9.21
CA GLY A 50 -4.80 -28.94 -9.83
C GLY A 50 -5.24 -29.32 -11.25
N PRO A 51 -4.37 -30.00 -12.01
CA PRO A 51 -4.65 -30.41 -13.39
C PRO A 51 -5.82 -31.41 -13.50
N ASP A 52 -6.15 -32.12 -12.42
CA ASP A 52 -7.29 -33.02 -12.32
C ASP A 52 -8.58 -32.32 -11.84
N GLY A 53 -8.56 -30.99 -11.70
CA GLY A 53 -9.66 -30.19 -11.17
C GLY A 53 -9.82 -30.27 -9.66
N LYS A 54 -8.95 -30.98 -8.92
CA LYS A 54 -9.00 -31.03 -7.46
C LYS A 54 -8.28 -29.84 -6.84
N LEU A 55 -8.68 -29.48 -5.63
CA LEU A 55 -7.98 -28.46 -4.87
C LEU A 55 -6.61 -28.98 -4.41
N VAL A 56 -5.57 -28.22 -4.73
CA VAL A 56 -4.21 -28.45 -4.27
C VAL A 56 -3.80 -27.26 -3.41
N THR A 57 -3.50 -27.54 -2.14
CA THR A 57 -2.92 -26.55 -1.23
C THR A 57 -1.43 -26.81 -1.11
N LYS A 58 -0.63 -25.74 -1.21
CA LYS A 58 0.81 -25.77 -1.01
C LYS A 58 1.25 -24.59 -0.15
N GLU A 59 2.31 -24.80 0.62
CA GLU A 59 3.01 -23.70 1.28
C GLU A 59 3.82 -22.90 0.27
N VAL A 60 3.80 -21.58 0.41
CA VAL A 60 4.58 -20.66 -0.41
C VAL A 60 5.27 -19.64 0.47
N SER A 61 6.53 -19.34 0.16
CA SER A 61 7.27 -18.27 0.82
C SER A 61 6.78 -16.93 0.28
N ILE A 62 6.31 -16.07 1.18
CA ILE A 62 5.92 -14.69 0.91
C ILE A 62 6.80 -13.74 1.72
N GLN A 63 6.71 -12.45 1.43
CA GLN A 63 7.21 -11.43 2.36
C GLN A 63 6.05 -10.58 2.86
N VAL A 64 6.06 -10.27 4.15
CA VAL A 64 5.05 -9.45 4.80
C VAL A 64 5.71 -8.21 5.39
N GLY A 65 4.96 -7.10 5.39
CA GLY A 65 5.38 -5.87 6.05
C GLY A 65 5.30 -5.95 7.57
N ASP A 66 5.78 -4.90 8.24
CA ASP A 66 5.66 -4.77 9.69
C ASP A 66 4.17 -4.73 10.13
N PRO A 67 3.87 -5.02 11.41
CA PRO A 67 2.53 -4.85 11.95
C PRO A 67 1.94 -3.46 11.66
N GLY A 68 0.77 -3.44 11.02
CA GLY A 68 0.10 -2.21 10.59
C GLY A 68 0.38 -1.80 9.14
N GLU A 69 1.34 -2.43 8.46
CA GLU A 69 1.47 -2.35 7.01
C GLU A 69 0.40 -3.22 6.34
N ALA A 70 -0.11 -2.75 5.20
CA ALA A 70 -1.28 -3.33 4.52
C ALA A 70 -0.93 -3.93 3.17
N TYR A 71 0.24 -4.58 3.06
CA TYR A 71 0.68 -5.26 1.85
C TYR A 71 1.39 -6.59 2.13
N VAL A 72 1.42 -7.43 1.10
CA VAL A 72 2.23 -8.65 1.03
C VAL A 72 2.92 -8.73 -0.34
N LEU A 73 4.10 -9.34 -0.36
CA LEU A 73 4.86 -9.66 -1.56
C LEU A 73 4.78 -11.17 -1.79
N ILE A 74 4.36 -11.58 -2.97
CA ILE A 74 4.08 -12.97 -3.31
C ILE A 74 4.90 -13.43 -4.52
N PRO A 75 5.22 -14.73 -4.63
CA PRO A 75 5.84 -15.25 -5.83
C PRO A 75 5.02 -14.93 -7.08
N THR A 76 5.69 -14.67 -8.20
CA THR A 76 5.06 -14.29 -9.46
C THR A 76 4.04 -15.32 -9.93
N GLU A 77 4.32 -16.61 -9.70
CA GLU A 77 3.48 -17.74 -10.09
C GLU A 77 2.16 -17.74 -9.30
N VAL A 78 2.20 -17.32 -8.04
CA VAL A 78 1.01 -17.19 -7.19
C VAL A 78 0.15 -16.03 -7.69
N GLY A 79 0.76 -14.90 -8.02
CA GLY A 79 0.01 -13.74 -8.53
C GLY A 79 -0.63 -14.02 -9.88
N TYR A 80 0.08 -14.66 -10.82
CA TYR A 80 -0.52 -15.08 -12.09
C TYR A 80 -1.62 -16.12 -11.90
N ALA A 81 -1.45 -17.06 -10.97
CA ALA A 81 -2.50 -18.01 -10.66
C ALA A 81 -3.76 -17.31 -10.12
N LEU A 82 -3.61 -16.35 -9.19
CA LEU A 82 -4.71 -15.52 -8.68
C LEU A 82 -5.45 -14.78 -9.80
N GLN A 83 -4.72 -14.16 -10.72
CA GLN A 83 -5.29 -13.49 -11.88
C GLN A 83 -6.01 -14.48 -12.80
N ALA A 84 -5.41 -15.63 -13.08
CA ALA A 84 -5.98 -16.66 -13.96
C ALA A 84 -7.33 -17.19 -13.45
N GLY A 85 -7.52 -17.20 -12.12
CA GLY A 85 -8.78 -17.53 -11.47
C GLY A 85 -9.98 -16.70 -11.97
N SER A 86 -9.77 -15.44 -12.34
CA SER A 86 -10.86 -14.60 -12.87
C SER A 86 -11.43 -15.09 -14.18
N TYR A 87 -10.63 -15.68 -15.06
CA TYR A 87 -11.12 -16.14 -16.36
C TYR A 87 -12.05 -17.35 -16.21
N LEU A 88 -11.97 -18.06 -15.08
CA LEU A 88 -12.84 -19.19 -14.76
C LEU A 88 -14.20 -18.73 -14.20
N THR A 89 -14.23 -17.59 -13.50
CA THR A 89 -15.44 -17.09 -12.82
C THR A 89 -16.17 -16.01 -13.62
N ASN A 90 -15.44 -15.23 -14.43
CA ASN A 90 -15.98 -14.13 -15.22
C ASN A 90 -16.06 -14.53 -16.69
N SER A 91 -17.26 -14.84 -17.18
CA SER A 91 -17.56 -15.12 -18.59
C SER A 91 -17.42 -13.91 -19.53
N SER A 92 -16.83 -12.81 -19.06
CA SER A 92 -16.69 -11.58 -19.83
C SER A 92 -15.36 -11.56 -20.58
N SER A 93 -15.43 -11.57 -21.91
CA SER A 93 -14.29 -11.51 -22.83
C SER A 93 -13.62 -10.14 -22.93
N ALA A 94 -14.02 -9.17 -22.12
CA ALA A 94 -13.46 -7.82 -22.15
C ALA A 94 -12.04 -7.82 -21.56
N LEU A 95 -11.05 -7.48 -22.39
CA LEU A 95 -9.67 -7.34 -21.96
C LEU A 95 -9.58 -6.30 -20.81
N PRO A 96 -8.95 -6.61 -19.67
CA PRO A 96 -8.85 -5.67 -18.57
C PRO A 96 -8.13 -4.39 -19.01
N LYS A 97 -8.69 -3.23 -18.63
CA LYS A 97 -8.14 -1.91 -18.96
C LYS A 97 -6.71 -1.70 -18.44
N ARG A 98 -6.31 -2.47 -17.42
CA ARG A 98 -4.98 -2.49 -16.80
C ARG A 98 -4.58 -3.94 -16.53
N PRO A 99 -3.90 -4.63 -17.47
CA PRO A 99 -3.50 -6.02 -17.30
C PRO A 99 -2.42 -6.18 -16.22
N ASP A 100 -1.76 -5.09 -15.82
CA ASP A 100 -0.79 -5.03 -14.73
C ASP A 100 -1.45 -5.09 -13.35
N ARG A 101 -2.79 -5.08 -13.27
CA ARG A 101 -3.52 -4.98 -12.00
C ARG A 101 -4.74 -5.86 -11.97
N PHE A 102 -5.01 -6.35 -10.78
CA PHE A 102 -6.08 -7.30 -10.59
C PHE A 102 -6.75 -7.09 -9.22
N ALA A 103 -8.07 -6.91 -9.24
CA ALA A 103 -8.85 -6.67 -8.03
C ALA A 103 -9.05 -7.99 -7.26
N LEU A 104 -8.91 -7.91 -5.95
CA LEU A 104 -9.07 -8.99 -4.98
C LEU A 104 -9.87 -8.49 -3.77
N SER A 105 -10.41 -9.42 -3.01
CA SER A 105 -10.91 -9.19 -1.66
C SER A 105 -9.97 -9.84 -0.64
N TYR A 106 -9.75 -9.15 0.47
CA TYR A 106 -9.13 -9.70 1.67
C TYR A 106 -10.22 -9.98 2.71
N PHE A 107 -10.30 -11.23 3.16
CA PHE A 107 -11.26 -11.71 4.15
C PHE A 107 -10.58 -11.78 5.51
N HIS A 108 -11.03 -10.93 6.44
CA HIS A 108 -10.37 -10.72 7.72
C HIS A 108 -10.52 -11.90 8.69
N ASP A 109 -11.65 -12.61 8.65
CA ASP A 109 -11.93 -13.78 9.51
C ASP A 109 -11.00 -14.98 9.26
N THR A 110 -10.55 -15.12 8.03
CA THR A 110 -9.84 -16.29 7.49
C THR A 110 -8.49 -15.91 6.90
N GLN A 111 -8.09 -14.63 7.04
CA GLN A 111 -6.79 -14.08 6.65
C GLN A 111 -6.38 -14.42 5.22
N HIS A 112 -7.30 -14.33 4.27
CA HIS A 112 -7.00 -14.74 2.91
C HIS A 112 -7.38 -13.73 1.85
N PHE A 113 -6.63 -13.76 0.75
CA PHE A 113 -6.96 -13.09 -0.50
C PHE A 113 -7.66 -14.06 -1.44
N ALA A 114 -8.75 -13.60 -2.05
CA ALA A 114 -9.46 -14.32 -3.11
C ALA A 114 -10.23 -13.32 -4.01
N LEU A 115 -10.83 -13.84 -5.08
CA LEU A 115 -11.75 -13.07 -5.91
C LEU A 115 -13.14 -12.97 -5.23
N ASP A 116 -13.86 -11.87 -5.46
CA ASP A 116 -15.13 -11.48 -4.80
C ASP A 116 -16.30 -12.50 -4.90
N SER A 117 -16.14 -13.62 -5.61
CA SER A 117 -17.22 -14.52 -6.05
C SER A 117 -17.11 -15.95 -5.50
N SER A 118 -17.38 -16.16 -4.20
CA SER A 118 -17.66 -17.49 -3.58
C SER A 118 -16.50 -18.52 -3.57
N PRO A 119 -16.58 -19.64 -2.79
CA PRO A 119 -15.43 -20.20 -2.10
C PRO A 119 -14.55 -21.04 -3.03
N GLY A 120 -13.23 -20.94 -2.89
CA GLY A 120 -12.40 -22.11 -3.13
C GLY A 120 -11.00 -21.78 -3.54
N CYS A 121 -10.83 -21.17 -4.71
CA CYS A 121 -9.54 -21.09 -5.35
C CYS A 121 -9.57 -20.22 -6.62
N PRO A 122 -8.43 -19.63 -7.01
CA PRO A 122 -7.19 -19.54 -6.25
C PRO A 122 -7.37 -18.63 -5.02
N ARG A 123 -6.82 -19.05 -3.87
CA ARG A 123 -6.81 -18.23 -2.65
C ARG A 123 -5.47 -18.32 -1.95
N LEU A 124 -5.09 -17.24 -1.26
CA LEU A 124 -3.84 -17.15 -0.52
C LEU A 124 -4.15 -16.79 0.93
N VAL A 125 -3.98 -17.75 1.85
CA VAL A 125 -4.07 -17.53 3.29
C VAL A 125 -2.71 -17.07 3.80
N ILE A 126 -2.67 -15.94 4.50
CA ILE A 126 -1.44 -15.37 5.06
C ILE A 126 -1.44 -15.52 6.58
N PRO A 127 -0.27 -15.61 7.23
CA PRO A 127 -0.18 -15.85 8.68
C PRO A 127 -0.38 -14.58 9.53
N GLN A 128 -0.52 -13.42 8.90
CA GLN A 128 -0.64 -12.12 9.55
C GLN A 128 -1.96 -11.43 9.19
N GLN A 129 -2.62 -10.89 10.21
CA GLN A 129 -3.79 -10.04 10.02
C GLN A 129 -3.36 -8.69 9.43
N LEU A 130 -3.97 -8.29 8.31
CA LEU A 130 -3.83 -6.94 7.77
C LEU A 130 -4.80 -5.96 8.46
N PRO A 131 -4.43 -4.67 8.55
CA PRO A 131 -5.25 -3.68 9.24
C PRO A 131 -6.64 -3.55 8.60
N HIS A 132 -7.66 -3.45 9.46
CA HIS A 132 -9.03 -3.17 9.01
C HIS A 132 -9.15 -1.73 8.53
N GLN A 133 -9.82 -1.55 7.40
CA GLN A 133 -10.10 -0.23 6.81
C GLN A 133 -11.49 0.28 7.15
N SER A 134 -12.39 -0.62 7.51
CA SER A 134 -13.77 -0.36 7.88
C SER A 134 -14.26 -1.40 8.89
N ALA A 135 -15.53 -1.30 9.31
CA ALA A 135 -16.17 -2.32 10.14
C ALA A 135 -16.57 -3.60 9.38
N ALA A 136 -16.39 -3.63 8.04
CA ALA A 136 -16.68 -4.81 7.24
C ALA A 136 -15.63 -5.91 7.46
N ASN A 137 -16.05 -7.17 7.33
CA ASN A 137 -15.16 -8.33 7.38
C ASN A 137 -14.28 -8.48 6.12
N THR A 138 -14.59 -7.70 5.08
CA THR A 138 -13.85 -7.71 3.82
C THR A 138 -13.25 -6.34 3.55
N SER A 139 -12.00 -6.33 3.10
CA SER A 139 -11.32 -5.16 2.56
C SER A 139 -11.00 -5.38 1.08
N LEU A 140 -11.15 -4.35 0.27
CA LEU A 140 -10.71 -4.41 -1.13
C LEU A 140 -9.19 -4.42 -1.19
N ALA A 141 -8.65 -5.15 -2.17
CA ALA A 141 -7.22 -5.25 -2.38
C ALA A 141 -6.91 -5.27 -3.88
N THR A 142 -5.71 -4.81 -4.22
CA THR A 142 -5.20 -4.85 -5.59
C THR A 142 -3.90 -5.66 -5.64
N LEU A 143 -3.85 -6.64 -6.53
CA LEU A 143 -2.63 -7.31 -6.98
C LEU A 143 -1.99 -6.49 -8.10
N TYR A 144 -0.69 -6.22 -7.96
CA TYR A 144 0.13 -5.48 -8.91
C TYR A 144 1.22 -6.38 -9.50
N HIS A 145 1.22 -6.51 -10.83
CA HIS A 145 2.15 -7.36 -11.58
C HIS A 145 3.44 -6.61 -11.96
N TYR A 146 4.30 -6.34 -10.97
CA TYR A 146 5.65 -5.83 -11.20
C TYR A 146 6.68 -6.52 -10.28
N GLY A 147 7.96 -6.24 -10.49
CA GLY A 147 9.06 -6.69 -9.62
C GLY A 147 9.40 -8.18 -9.75
N LEU A 148 10.29 -8.64 -8.86
CA LEU A 148 10.64 -10.07 -8.71
C LEU A 148 9.57 -10.85 -7.92
N MET A 149 8.82 -10.14 -7.09
CA MET A 149 7.64 -10.63 -6.38
C MET A 149 6.51 -9.66 -6.67
N HIS A 150 5.30 -10.17 -6.85
CA HIS A 150 4.13 -9.32 -7.05
C HIS A 150 3.63 -8.78 -5.72
N THR A 151 3.08 -7.57 -5.75
CA THR A 151 2.59 -6.90 -4.54
C THR A 151 1.08 -7.01 -4.49
N ILE A 152 0.53 -7.44 -3.35
CA ILE A 152 -0.90 -7.25 -3.03
C ILE A 152 -0.97 -6.18 -1.94
N ALA A 153 -1.82 -5.17 -2.10
CA ALA A 153 -2.04 -4.15 -1.07
C ALA A 153 -3.53 -3.87 -0.88
N LEU A 154 -3.94 -3.54 0.35
CA LEU A 154 -5.32 -3.16 0.63
C LEU A 154 -5.61 -1.74 0.11
N ASP A 155 -6.72 -1.59 -0.61
CA ASP A 155 -7.07 -0.38 -1.36
C ASP A 155 -7.34 0.80 -0.42
N GLY A 156 -6.91 2.02 -0.77
CA GLY A 156 -7.09 3.18 0.10
C GLY A 156 -6.08 3.30 1.25
N THR A 157 -5.13 2.36 1.35
CA THR A 157 -3.95 2.53 2.22
C THR A 157 -2.81 3.31 1.56
N ARG A 158 -1.84 3.74 2.37
CA ARG A 158 -0.56 4.28 1.87
C ARG A 158 0.21 3.25 1.05
N ASP A 159 0.03 1.96 1.35
CA ASP A 159 0.72 0.86 0.68
C ASP A 159 0.18 0.62 -0.72
N ALA A 160 -1.15 0.68 -0.90
CA ALA A 160 -1.76 0.67 -2.23
C ALA A 160 -1.30 1.88 -3.06
N LYS A 161 -1.24 3.08 -2.47
CA LYS A 161 -0.71 4.27 -3.17
C LYS A 161 0.76 4.12 -3.57
N PHE A 162 1.57 3.49 -2.72
CA PHE A 162 2.97 3.22 -3.04
C PHE A 162 3.08 2.20 -4.19
N ALA A 163 2.34 1.09 -4.10
CA ALA A 163 2.34 0.04 -5.12
C ALA A 163 1.85 0.54 -6.48
N GLU A 164 0.82 1.40 -6.48
CA GLU A 164 0.31 2.12 -7.63
C GLU A 164 1.42 2.91 -8.35
N LEU A 165 2.15 3.75 -7.60
CA LEU A 165 3.23 4.56 -8.15
C LEU A 165 4.37 3.68 -8.67
N ALA A 166 4.77 2.66 -7.90
CA ALA A 166 5.80 1.71 -8.30
C ALA A 166 5.44 0.98 -9.61
N SER A 167 4.18 0.57 -9.79
CA SER A 167 3.71 -0.10 -11.02
C SER A 167 3.84 0.79 -12.25
N THR A 168 3.71 2.11 -12.09
CA THR A 168 3.84 3.08 -13.19
C THR A 168 5.28 3.46 -13.51
N ILE A 169 6.15 3.56 -12.50
CA ILE A 169 7.53 4.04 -12.67
C ILE A 169 8.43 2.94 -13.25
N ILE A 170 8.26 1.68 -12.85
CA ILE A 170 9.13 0.57 -13.30
C ILE A 170 9.23 0.47 -14.84
N PRO A 171 8.13 0.54 -15.60
CA PRO A 171 8.19 0.61 -17.06
C PRO A 171 9.02 1.78 -17.60
N GLU A 172 8.94 2.95 -16.96
CA GLU A 172 9.66 4.17 -17.39
C GLU A 172 11.18 4.03 -17.17
N ILE A 173 11.60 3.43 -16.04
CA ILE A 173 13.02 3.27 -15.71
C ILE A 173 13.65 1.98 -16.27
N ARG A 174 12.85 1.09 -16.89
CA ARG A 174 13.32 -0.19 -17.43
C ARG A 174 14.55 -0.04 -18.33
N GLY A 175 14.51 0.93 -19.25
CA GLY A 175 15.63 1.16 -20.17
C GLY A 175 16.94 1.59 -19.49
N ALA A 176 16.86 2.21 -18.30
CA ALA A 176 18.03 2.51 -17.49
C ALA A 176 18.50 1.28 -16.69
N LEU A 177 17.57 0.49 -16.14
CA LEU A 177 17.88 -0.73 -15.42
C LEU A 177 18.55 -1.79 -16.31
N ASP A 178 18.13 -1.90 -17.58
CA ASP A 178 18.73 -2.85 -18.51
C ASP A 178 20.19 -2.46 -18.83
N LYS A 179 20.49 -1.17 -19.01
CA LYS A 179 21.87 -0.69 -19.19
C LYS A 179 22.77 -0.97 -17.99
N LEU A 180 22.21 -1.02 -16.77
CA LEU A 180 22.97 -1.30 -15.56
C LEU A 180 23.39 -2.77 -15.44
N LYS A 181 22.69 -3.69 -16.12
CA LYS A 181 23.04 -5.13 -16.11
C LYS A 181 24.35 -5.43 -16.86
N ASP A 182 24.67 -4.58 -17.82
CA ASP A 182 25.82 -4.76 -18.73
C ASP A 182 27.06 -3.97 -18.30
N MET A 183 27.00 -3.29 -17.14
CA MET A 183 28.12 -2.60 -16.50
C MET A 183 28.83 -3.52 -15.51
#